data_AF-A0A2R6QM20-F1
#
_entry.id   AF-A0A2R6QM20-F1
#
_cell.length_a   1.000
_cell.length_b   1.000
_cell.length_c   1.000
_cell.angle_alpha   90.00
_cell.angle_beta   90.00
_cell.angle_gamma   90.00
#
_symmetry.space_group_name_H-M   'P 1'
#
loop_
_entity.id
_entity.type
_entity.pdbx_description
1 polymer ?
#
loop_
_entity_poly.entity_id
_entity_poly.type
_entity_poly.pdbx_seq_one_letter_code
_entity_poly.pdbx_strand_id
1 'polypeptide(L)'
;MQTSQEHQSSSGFHSLYHQPIKQVEPYCYSSYQILNNNMCPDNGSQATHVSFQSYNEQYFTLDSSPATGCVAYDTPSAGSISSNITPFSPQGSQSYLSDPRHSSDNTYGSPDSGSSGVDDGSELKHMLRVLEFQLLGPESDVDDSCCSFKGAVDQAYSSMSSCQVMEKLDMKQLLISCAAALSDEDFPTAKRLMEVLESMVSVSGEPIQRLGAYMLEGLRARLYASGSLIYNKLKCKEPTSSELMSYMHVLYQICPYYKFAYNSANVVIWEAMANESRIHIIDFQIAQGSQWVSLIEVLGKRPGGPPYIRVTGVDDPQSIHARGGGLDLVGQRLSKVAASCGVPFEFHGAAISGCEVEVENLRVRHGEALAVNFPYVLHHMPDESVTTRNHRDRLLRLVKSLSAKVVVLVEQESNTNTAPFLPRFKETFDYYSAMFESIDAARPRDDKQRISAEQQCVARDIVNMIACEGEERVERHELFGKWRSRLMMAGFTPCPLSSSVSIAVREVLKDYSKNYRVVERDGALHLGWKNRVMSTSSAWR
;
A
#
# COMPACT_ATOMS: atom_id res chain seq x y z
N MET A 1 80.35 -23.30 -1.85
CA MET A 1 80.07 -21.93 -1.38
C MET A 1 78.76 -21.95 -0.62
N GLN A 2 78.83 -21.67 0.67
CA GLN A 2 77.76 -21.74 1.66
C GLN A 2 76.77 -20.57 1.51
N THR A 3 75.51 -20.79 1.90
CA THR A 3 74.69 -19.96 2.81
C THR A 3 73.34 -20.71 2.97
N SER A 4 73.18 -21.53 4.02
CA SER A 4 72.76 -21.25 5.42
C SER A 4 71.24 -21.28 5.60
N GLN A 5 70.78 -22.35 6.24
CA GLN A 5 69.59 -22.41 7.10
C GLN A 5 69.85 -21.61 8.39
N GLU A 6 68.83 -21.06 9.05
CA GLU A 6 68.29 -21.56 10.33
C GLU A 6 67.30 -20.60 11.03
N HIS A 7 66.22 -21.23 11.48
CA HIS A 7 65.32 -21.07 12.63
C HIS A 7 65.35 -19.92 13.68
N GLN A 8 64.11 -19.55 14.04
CA GLN A 8 63.47 -19.46 15.39
C GLN A 8 63.38 -18.12 16.19
N SER A 9 62.10 -17.73 16.40
CA SER A 9 61.43 -17.21 17.61
C SER A 9 61.93 -15.95 18.37
N SER A 10 61.10 -14.91 18.52
CA SER A 10 60.15 -14.74 19.65
C SER A 10 59.36 -13.41 19.61
N SER A 11 58.10 -13.49 20.05
CA SER A 11 57.21 -12.51 20.73
C SER A 11 57.26 -10.99 20.44
N GLY A 12 56.09 -10.41 20.15
CA GLY A 12 55.83 -8.97 20.30
C GLY A 12 54.44 -8.51 19.80
N PHE A 13 53.43 -8.70 20.65
CA PHE A 13 52.07 -8.12 20.68
C PHE A 13 51.65 -7.08 19.63
N HIS A 14 50.56 -7.38 18.89
CA HIS A 14 49.49 -6.40 18.65
C HIS A 14 48.13 -7.12 18.53
N SER A 15 47.26 -6.81 19.48
CA SER A 15 45.87 -7.24 19.56
C SER A 15 45.01 -6.46 18.57
N LEU A 16 44.35 -7.14 17.63
CA LEU A 16 43.15 -6.65 16.97
C LEU A 16 42.18 -7.83 16.79
N TYR A 17 41.04 -7.72 17.48
CA TYR A 17 39.93 -8.66 17.44
C TYR A 17 39.34 -8.76 16.02
N HIS A 18 39.49 -9.92 15.39
CA HIS A 18 38.66 -10.32 14.25
C HIS A 18 37.34 -10.89 14.79
N GLN A 19 36.24 -10.15 14.63
CA GLN A 19 34.90 -10.71 14.71
C GLN A 19 34.55 -11.38 13.36
N PRO A 20 34.14 -12.66 13.32
CA PRO A 20 33.66 -13.26 12.08
C PRO A 20 32.26 -12.72 11.73
N ILE A 21 32.11 -12.34 10.46
CA ILE A 21 30.84 -12.00 9.82
C ILE A 21 29.87 -13.17 10.01
N LYS A 22 28.77 -12.94 10.73
CA LYS A 22 27.67 -13.88 10.85
C LYS A 22 27.02 -14.04 9.47
N GLN A 23 27.12 -15.23 8.90
CA GLN A 23 26.36 -15.65 7.74
C GLN A 23 24.87 -15.57 8.08
N VAL A 24 24.11 -14.89 7.23
CA VAL A 24 22.64 -14.88 7.26
C VAL A 24 22.18 -16.23 6.71
N GLU A 25 21.64 -17.08 7.57
CA GLU A 25 21.04 -18.36 7.18
C GLU A 25 19.78 -18.13 6.32
N PRO A 26 19.56 -18.93 5.27
CA PRO A 26 18.35 -18.86 4.47
C PRO A 26 17.19 -19.54 5.22
N TYR A 27 16.22 -18.75 5.66
CA TYR A 27 15.03 -19.22 6.37
C TYR A 27 14.15 -20.10 5.47
N CYS A 28 14.02 -21.36 5.86
CA CYS A 28 13.22 -22.38 5.21
C CYS A 28 11.72 -22.19 5.56
N TYR A 29 10.84 -22.14 4.55
CA TYR A 29 9.39 -22.11 4.74
C TYR A 29 8.82 -23.52 4.94
N SER A 30 7.73 -23.59 5.72
CA SER A 30 6.92 -24.79 5.93
C SER A 30 6.52 -25.44 4.60
N SER A 31 6.73 -26.75 4.49
CA SER A 31 6.46 -27.54 3.30
C SER A 31 4.95 -27.78 3.16
N TYR A 32 4.36 -27.23 2.10
CA TYR A 32 3.00 -27.54 1.70
C TYR A 32 2.92 -29.00 1.22
N GLN A 33 2.17 -29.84 1.94
CA GLN A 33 1.69 -31.13 1.43
C GLN A 33 0.30 -30.94 0.84
N ILE A 34 0.19 -31.07 -0.49
CA ILE A 34 -1.10 -31.13 -1.17
C ILE A 34 -1.61 -32.57 -1.09
N LEU A 35 -2.76 -32.74 -0.43
CA LEU A 35 -3.55 -33.97 -0.42
C LEU A 35 -4.09 -34.24 -1.83
N ASN A 36 -3.49 -35.21 -2.52
CA ASN A 36 -4.06 -35.84 -3.71
C ASN A 36 -5.14 -36.83 -3.25
N ASN A 37 -6.42 -36.45 -3.34
CA ASN A 37 -7.54 -37.39 -3.26
C ASN A 37 -8.18 -37.55 -4.64
N ASN A 38 -7.68 -38.53 -5.40
CA ASN A 38 -8.36 -39.11 -6.55
C ASN A 38 -8.26 -40.63 -6.46
N MET A 39 -9.26 -41.27 -5.86
CA MET A 39 -9.57 -42.69 -6.03
C MET A 39 -11.04 -42.89 -5.66
N CYS A 40 -11.92 -43.08 -6.66
CA CYS A 40 -13.16 -43.82 -6.45
C CYS A 40 -12.82 -45.29 -6.21
N PRO A 41 -13.62 -45.98 -5.40
CA PRO A 41 -14.20 -47.20 -5.95
C PRO A 41 -15.70 -47.30 -5.72
N ASP A 42 -16.32 -47.96 -6.68
CA ASP A 42 -17.70 -48.41 -6.72
C ASP A 42 -18.10 -49.28 -5.51
N ASN A 43 -19.43 -49.29 -5.33
CA ASN A 43 -20.28 -50.38 -4.84
C ASN A 43 -20.70 -50.40 -3.35
N GLY A 44 -22.02 -50.54 -3.16
CA GLY A 44 -22.58 -51.33 -2.05
C GLY A 44 -23.34 -50.56 -0.97
N SER A 45 -24.62 -50.29 -1.24
CA SER A 45 -25.75 -50.19 -0.30
C SER A 45 -25.53 -50.63 1.17
N GLN A 46 -25.86 -49.76 2.12
CA GLN A 46 -26.85 -50.04 3.17
C GLN A 46 -27.22 -48.78 3.96
N ALA A 47 -28.53 -48.64 4.18
CA ALA A 47 -29.17 -47.55 4.89
C ALA A 47 -28.84 -47.57 6.38
N THR A 48 -28.66 -46.39 6.99
CA THR A 48 -29.05 -46.18 8.39
C THR A 48 -29.48 -44.73 8.59
N HIS A 49 -30.77 -44.56 8.85
CA HIS A 49 -31.44 -43.35 9.32
C HIS A 49 -30.82 -42.85 10.63
N VAL A 50 -30.45 -41.57 10.72
CA VAL A 50 -30.56 -40.79 11.98
C VAL A 50 -30.99 -39.36 11.65
N SER A 51 -31.93 -38.90 12.46
CA SER A 51 -32.87 -37.78 12.36
C SER A 51 -32.29 -36.37 12.26
N PHE A 52 -32.88 -35.58 11.35
CA PHE A 52 -32.91 -34.12 11.41
C PHE A 52 -33.96 -33.66 12.43
N GLN A 53 -33.60 -32.72 13.30
CA GLN A 53 -34.57 -31.92 14.03
C GLN A 53 -34.32 -30.44 13.79
N SER A 54 -35.34 -29.82 13.23
CA SER A 54 -35.46 -28.46 12.74
C SER A 54 -35.52 -27.44 13.88
N TYR A 55 -34.90 -26.29 13.67
CA TYR A 55 -35.33 -25.03 14.30
C TYR A 55 -35.50 -23.97 13.20
N ASN A 56 -36.77 -23.62 12.96
CA ASN A 56 -37.23 -22.49 12.14
C ASN A 56 -36.74 -21.17 12.78
N GLU A 57 -36.03 -20.34 12.01
CA GLU A 57 -36.52 -19.14 11.29
C GLU A 57 -37.07 -18.01 12.16
N GLN A 58 -36.46 -16.83 12.00
CA GLN A 58 -37.17 -15.54 11.96
C GLN A 58 -36.37 -14.57 11.06
N TYR A 59 -36.84 -14.42 9.83
CA TYR A 59 -36.49 -13.34 8.92
C TYR A 59 -37.42 -12.15 9.17
N PHE A 60 -36.88 -10.93 9.21
CA PHE A 60 -37.66 -9.69 9.13
C PHE A 60 -37.58 -9.13 7.71
N THR A 61 -38.70 -9.19 6.99
CA THR A 61 -38.99 -8.44 5.77
C THR A 61 -39.75 -7.17 6.15
N LEU A 62 -39.42 -6.04 5.52
CA LEU A 62 -40.30 -4.86 5.51
C LEU A 62 -40.64 -4.50 4.07
N ASP A 63 -41.95 -4.42 3.87
CA ASP A 63 -42.70 -4.29 2.64
C ASP A 63 -42.71 -2.87 2.04
N SER A 64 -43.09 -2.86 0.76
CA SER A 64 -43.30 -1.71 -0.13
C SER A 64 -44.73 -1.17 -0.09
N SER A 65 -44.92 0.06 -0.62
CA SER A 65 -46.07 0.59 -1.42
C SER A 65 -46.71 1.89 -0.86
N PRO A 66 -47.51 2.66 -1.65
CA PRO A 66 -47.90 2.51 -3.07
C PRO A 66 -47.73 3.76 -3.96
N ALA A 67 -47.98 3.55 -5.26
CA ALA A 67 -48.12 4.55 -6.32
C ALA A 67 -49.54 5.16 -6.41
N THR A 68 -49.63 6.39 -6.92
CA THR A 68 -50.83 7.05 -7.51
C THR A 68 -50.24 8.13 -8.44
N GLY A 69 -50.42 8.16 -9.77
CA GLY A 69 -51.62 8.52 -10.54
C GLY A 69 -51.22 9.57 -11.60
N CYS A 70 -51.63 9.38 -12.86
CA CYS A 70 -51.18 10.04 -14.10
C CYS A 70 -51.57 11.53 -14.29
N VAL A 71 -50.79 12.29 -15.08
CA VAL A 71 -51.27 13.21 -16.15
C VAL A 71 -50.21 13.31 -17.28
N ALA A 72 -50.69 13.23 -18.53
CA ALA A 72 -49.95 13.27 -19.79
C ALA A 72 -49.51 14.69 -20.22
N TYR A 73 -48.53 14.80 -21.14
CA TYR A 73 -48.67 15.51 -22.43
C TYR A 73 -47.47 15.24 -23.37
N ASP A 74 -47.86 14.99 -24.61
CA ASP A 74 -47.25 14.66 -25.90
C ASP A 74 -45.82 15.11 -26.31
N THR A 75 -45.24 14.26 -27.17
CA THR A 75 -44.07 14.47 -28.07
C THR A 75 -44.49 15.23 -29.34
N PRO A 76 -43.53 15.67 -30.19
CA PRO A 76 -43.36 14.89 -31.43
C PRO A 76 -41.91 14.74 -31.93
N SER A 77 -41.73 13.66 -32.69
CA SER A 77 -40.51 13.17 -33.35
C SER A 77 -40.44 13.60 -34.82
N ALA A 78 -39.24 13.78 -35.35
CA ALA A 78 -38.79 13.48 -36.74
C ALA A 78 -37.31 13.91 -36.86
N GLY A 79 -36.39 13.24 -37.56
CA GLY A 79 -36.42 12.07 -38.42
C GLY A 79 -34.98 11.71 -38.84
N SER A 80 -34.75 10.43 -39.09
CA SER A 80 -33.48 9.83 -39.53
C SER A 80 -33.18 10.11 -41.00
N ILE A 81 -31.92 10.35 -41.38
CA ILE A 81 -31.36 9.96 -42.69
C ILE A 81 -29.89 9.54 -42.54
N SER A 82 -29.61 8.36 -43.10
CA SER A 82 -28.30 7.72 -43.33
C SER A 82 -27.80 8.06 -44.73
N SER A 83 -26.47 8.22 -44.91
CA SER A 83 -25.73 7.52 -45.97
C SER A 83 -24.22 7.78 -45.95
N ASN A 84 -23.48 6.70 -46.14
CA ASN A 84 -22.04 6.54 -46.35
C ASN A 84 -21.42 7.46 -47.42
N ILE A 85 -20.11 7.70 -47.35
CA ILE A 85 -19.10 7.54 -48.43
C ILE A 85 -17.70 7.96 -47.93
N THR A 86 -16.73 7.06 -48.02
CA THR A 86 -15.27 7.30 -48.17
C THR A 86 -14.88 6.79 -49.58
N PRO A 87 -13.62 6.82 -50.08
CA PRO A 87 -12.33 7.32 -49.56
C PRO A 87 -11.49 8.13 -50.61
N PHE A 88 -10.26 8.55 -50.25
CA PHE A 88 -8.98 8.37 -50.99
C PHE A 88 -7.92 9.46 -50.66
N SER A 89 -6.75 9.01 -50.17
CA SER A 89 -5.42 9.58 -50.46
C SER A 89 -4.85 8.83 -51.69
N PRO A 90 -3.75 9.22 -52.41
CA PRO A 90 -2.39 9.37 -51.84
C PRO A 90 -1.37 10.27 -52.62
N GLN A 91 -0.10 10.24 -52.15
CA GLN A 91 1.18 10.62 -52.80
C GLN A 91 1.48 12.12 -52.94
N GLY A 92 2.70 12.65 -52.71
CA GLY A 92 4.02 12.07 -52.44
C GLY A 92 5.10 12.91 -53.15
N SER A 93 6.30 12.97 -52.55
CA SER A 93 7.61 13.38 -53.12
C SER A 93 8.11 14.80 -52.75
N GLN A 94 9.16 14.89 -51.90
CA GLN A 94 10.59 15.10 -52.23
C GLN A 94 10.95 16.60 -52.29
N SER A 95 12.08 17.15 -51.84
CA SER A 95 13.32 16.71 -51.17
C SER A 95 14.14 17.99 -50.85
N TYR A 96 15.27 17.84 -50.16
CA TYR A 96 16.49 18.67 -50.11
C TYR A 96 16.91 19.23 -48.73
N LEU A 97 18.07 18.70 -48.29
CA LEU A 97 18.99 19.23 -47.29
C LEU A 97 19.83 20.36 -47.91
N SER A 98 20.16 21.40 -47.11
CA SER A 98 21.49 22.04 -47.02
C SER A 98 21.51 23.07 -45.86
N ASP A 99 22.47 22.89 -44.96
CA ASP A 99 22.96 23.79 -43.87
C ASP A 99 23.72 25.03 -44.45
N PRO A 100 24.39 25.95 -43.69
CA PRO A 100 24.25 26.42 -42.29
C PRO A 100 24.42 27.98 -42.11
N ARG A 101 24.23 28.46 -40.86
CA ARG A 101 24.68 29.73 -40.22
C ARG A 101 24.08 31.07 -40.71
N HIS A 102 23.45 31.82 -39.78
CA HIS A 102 23.92 33.13 -39.31
C HIS A 102 23.05 33.65 -38.14
N SER A 103 23.71 34.24 -37.15
CA SER A 103 23.14 34.94 -36.01
C SER A 103 22.55 36.30 -36.40
N SER A 104 21.49 36.74 -35.72
CA SER A 104 21.34 38.13 -35.28
C SER A 104 20.33 38.23 -34.13
N ASP A 105 20.72 39.01 -33.14
CA ASP A 105 20.00 39.43 -31.94
C ASP A 105 18.54 39.83 -32.16
N ASN A 106 17.70 39.57 -31.16
CA ASN A 106 16.75 40.56 -30.70
C ASN A 106 16.36 40.35 -29.23
N THR A 107 16.79 41.33 -28.46
CA THR A 107 16.49 41.68 -27.08
C THR A 107 14.99 41.80 -26.81
N TYR A 108 14.49 41.16 -25.76
CA TYR A 108 13.41 41.71 -24.94
C TYR A 108 13.55 41.22 -23.49
N GLY A 109 13.73 42.18 -22.58
CA GLY A 109 14.07 41.97 -21.18
C GLY A 109 12.89 41.50 -20.34
N SER A 110 13.23 40.74 -19.29
CA SER A 110 12.36 40.45 -18.14
C SER A 110 12.62 41.48 -17.04
N PRO A 111 11.61 41.93 -16.28
CA PRO A 111 11.84 42.80 -15.14
C PRO A 111 12.19 41.96 -13.91
N ASP A 112 13.34 42.26 -13.31
CA ASP A 112 13.62 41.98 -11.91
C ASP A 112 12.65 42.78 -11.04
N SER A 113 12.05 42.11 -10.05
CA SER A 113 11.42 42.76 -8.90
C SER A 113 12.04 42.15 -7.65
N GLY A 114 12.80 42.98 -6.94
CA GLY A 114 13.43 42.63 -5.69
C GLY A 114 12.43 42.56 -4.54
N SER A 115 12.78 41.76 -3.54
CA SER A 115 12.35 42.00 -2.17
C SER A 115 13.52 41.79 -1.22
N SER A 116 13.78 42.86 -0.49
CA SER A 116 14.64 43.02 0.67
C SER A 116 14.65 41.82 1.62
N GLY A 117 15.84 41.49 2.11
CA GLY A 117 16.02 40.55 3.21
C GLY A 117 15.43 41.05 4.52
N VAL A 118 14.81 40.13 5.25
CA VAL A 118 14.81 40.13 6.70
C VAL A 118 15.16 38.70 7.13
N ASP A 119 16.06 38.65 8.10
CA ASP A 119 16.71 37.50 8.71
C ASP A 119 15.74 36.43 9.25
N ASP A 120 15.48 35.38 8.46
CA ASP A 120 14.65 34.21 8.84
C ASP A 120 15.47 33.04 9.42
N GLY A 121 16.78 33.25 9.62
CA GLY A 121 17.68 32.22 10.18
C GLY A 121 17.56 32.07 11.70
N SER A 122 16.96 33.06 12.37
CA SER A 122 16.89 33.13 13.84
C SER A 122 15.64 32.45 14.41
N GLU A 123 14.48 32.55 13.75
CA GLU A 123 13.24 31.88 14.18
C GLU A 123 13.32 30.34 14.03
N LEU A 124 13.88 29.85 12.92
CA LEU A 124 14.07 28.41 12.71
C LEU A 124 15.06 27.80 13.71
N LYS A 125 16.12 28.55 14.06
CA LYS A 125 17.06 28.16 15.13
C LYS A 125 16.39 28.16 16.51
N HIS A 126 15.46 29.07 16.75
CA HIS A 126 14.71 29.13 17.99
C HIS A 126 13.73 27.95 18.11
N MET A 127 13.00 27.61 17.05
CA MET A 127 12.14 26.42 17.01
C MET A 127 12.90 25.11 17.20
N LEU A 128 14.11 24.99 16.62
CA LEU A 128 14.96 23.82 16.82
C LEU A 128 15.45 23.70 18.27
N ARG A 129 15.79 24.82 18.93
CA ARG A 129 16.15 24.82 20.36
C ARG A 129 14.97 24.52 21.27
N VAL A 130 13.76 24.98 20.93
CA VAL A 130 12.55 24.67 21.70
C VAL A 130 12.23 23.17 21.65
N LEU A 131 12.40 22.54 20.47
CA LEU A 131 12.25 21.09 20.32
C LEU A 131 13.35 20.29 21.04
N GLU A 132 14.58 20.81 21.06
CA GLU A 132 15.71 20.19 21.78
C GLU A 132 15.50 20.25 23.31
N PHE A 133 14.95 21.34 23.82
CA PHE A 133 14.63 21.54 25.25
C PHE A 133 13.46 20.66 25.72
N GLN A 134 12.45 20.45 24.87
CA GLN A 134 11.29 19.60 25.17
C GLN A 134 11.61 18.10 25.15
N LEU A 135 12.66 17.68 24.43
CA LEU A 135 13.05 16.27 24.31
C LEU A 135 14.08 15.80 25.36
N LEU A 136 14.79 16.74 26.02
CA LEU A 136 15.87 16.38 26.96
C LEU A 136 15.64 16.81 28.41
N GLY A 137 14.55 17.52 28.72
CA GLY A 137 14.18 17.89 30.09
C GLY A 137 15.07 19.00 30.68
N PRO A 138 14.53 19.97 31.44
CA PRO A 138 15.36 20.99 32.06
C PRO A 138 16.05 20.47 33.32
N GLU A 139 17.36 20.70 33.44
CA GLU A 139 17.97 20.92 34.76
C GLU A 139 17.51 22.28 35.29
N SER A 140 17.32 22.36 36.61
CA SER A 140 16.86 23.51 37.41
C SER A 140 17.72 24.78 37.17
N ASP A 141 17.25 26.02 37.29
CA ASP A 141 16.65 26.68 38.46
C ASP A 141 15.99 28.05 38.10
N VAL A 142 14.94 28.41 38.85
CA VAL A 142 14.51 29.73 39.39
C VAL A 142 14.81 31.03 38.60
N ASP A 143 13.78 31.82 38.22
CA ASP A 143 13.42 33.08 38.92
C ASP A 143 12.06 33.68 38.48
N ASP A 144 11.49 34.44 39.41
CA ASP A 144 10.14 35.00 39.53
C ASP A 144 9.95 36.30 38.70
N SER A 145 8.78 36.49 38.09
CA SER A 145 8.27 37.84 37.80
C SER A 145 6.78 37.86 37.46
N CYS A 146 6.00 38.37 38.42
CA CYS A 146 4.58 38.65 38.29
C CYS A 146 4.34 39.96 37.51
N CYS A 147 3.47 39.94 36.49
CA CYS A 147 2.76 41.13 36.03
C CYS A 147 1.29 40.79 35.74
N SER A 148 0.41 41.45 36.48
CA SER A 148 -1.05 41.32 36.39
C SER A 148 -1.61 41.93 35.11
N PHE A 149 -2.46 41.18 34.39
CA PHE A 149 -3.44 41.74 33.46
C PHE A 149 -4.85 41.40 33.93
N LYS A 150 -5.51 42.39 34.55
CA LYS A 150 -6.96 42.37 34.79
C LYS A 150 -7.67 42.64 33.46
N GLY A 151 -8.05 41.56 32.78
CA GLY A 151 -8.89 41.59 31.58
C GLY A 151 -9.42 40.24 31.12
N ALA A 152 -9.25 39.17 31.92
CA ALA A 152 -9.41 37.78 31.48
C ALA A 152 -10.59 37.04 32.14
N VAL A 153 -11.57 37.74 32.72
CA VAL A 153 -12.61 37.05 33.50
C VAL A 153 -13.72 36.49 32.59
N ASP A 154 -14.21 37.24 31.60
CA ASP A 154 -15.33 36.76 30.78
C ASP A 154 -14.91 35.74 29.69
N GLN A 155 -13.66 35.77 29.24
CA GLN A 155 -13.13 34.80 28.26
C GLN A 155 -12.70 33.48 28.92
N ALA A 156 -12.31 33.51 30.20
CA ALA A 156 -11.97 32.33 30.98
C ALA A 156 -13.20 31.47 31.33
N TYR A 157 -14.36 32.07 31.64
CA TYR A 157 -15.58 31.30 31.93
C TYR A 157 -16.10 30.54 30.69
N SER A 158 -16.05 31.16 29.50
CA SER A 158 -16.39 30.47 28.25
C SER A 158 -15.36 29.37 27.90
N SER A 159 -14.06 29.64 28.09
CA SER A 159 -12.99 28.66 27.84
C SER A 159 -12.99 27.50 28.84
N MET A 160 -13.28 27.75 30.12
CA MET A 160 -13.40 26.71 31.15
C MET A 160 -14.61 25.80 30.91
N SER A 161 -15.75 26.35 30.49
CA SER A 161 -16.93 25.54 30.16
C SER A 161 -16.70 24.66 28.93
N SER A 162 -15.97 25.16 27.92
CA SER A 162 -15.59 24.40 26.73
C SER A 162 -14.54 23.33 27.04
N CYS A 163 -13.54 23.61 27.90
CA CYS A 163 -12.56 22.62 28.35
C CYS A 163 -13.20 21.46 29.11
N GLN A 164 -14.17 21.74 30.00
CA GLN A 164 -14.88 20.69 30.75
C GLN A 164 -15.75 19.78 29.87
N VAL A 165 -16.23 20.26 28.72
CA VAL A 165 -16.95 19.43 27.74
C VAL A 165 -15.97 18.59 26.92
N MET A 166 -14.81 19.14 26.56
CA MET A 166 -13.75 18.41 25.84
C MET A 166 -13.16 17.27 26.68
N GLU A 167 -13.01 17.44 27.99
CA GLU A 167 -12.54 16.40 28.93
C GLU A 167 -13.49 15.19 29.07
N LYS A 168 -14.74 15.30 28.60
CA LYS A 168 -15.73 14.20 28.61
C LYS A 168 -15.80 13.40 27.32
N LEU A 169 -15.15 13.87 26.26
CA LEU A 169 -15.17 13.20 24.97
C LEU A 169 -14.18 12.04 24.97
N ASP A 170 -14.56 10.94 24.32
CA ASP A 170 -13.60 9.86 24.07
C ASP A 170 -12.57 10.26 23.00
N MET A 171 -11.49 9.49 22.88
CA MET A 171 -10.40 9.79 21.94
C MET A 171 -10.87 9.89 20.48
N LYS A 172 -11.84 9.06 20.07
CA LYS A 172 -12.39 9.10 18.70
C LYS A 172 -13.11 10.42 18.47
N GLN A 173 -13.95 10.82 19.41
CA GLN A 173 -14.69 12.08 19.36
C GLN A 173 -13.76 13.28 19.34
N LEU A 174 -12.69 13.29 20.15
CA LEU A 174 -11.68 14.35 20.15
C LEU A 174 -10.92 14.45 18.83
N LEU A 175 -10.45 13.33 18.28
CA LEU A 175 -9.76 13.31 16.97
C LEU A 175 -10.67 13.83 15.85
N ILE A 176 -11.93 13.37 15.81
CA ILE A 176 -12.91 13.82 14.81
C ILE A 176 -13.24 15.30 14.98
N SER A 177 -13.40 15.79 16.22
CA SER A 177 -13.66 17.20 16.50
C SER A 177 -12.48 18.08 16.10
N CYS A 178 -11.25 17.61 16.33
CA CYS A 178 -10.04 18.31 15.91
C CYS A 178 -9.96 18.38 14.39
N ALA A 179 -10.26 17.28 13.69
CA ALA A 179 -10.31 17.26 12.23
C ALA A 179 -11.40 18.18 11.68
N ALA A 180 -12.57 18.24 12.34
CA ALA A 180 -13.65 19.16 11.96
C ALA A 180 -13.21 20.63 12.12
N ALA A 181 -12.62 20.98 13.27
CA ALA A 181 -12.08 22.33 13.51
C ALA A 181 -11.03 22.74 12.47
N LEU A 182 -10.15 21.82 12.05
CA LEU A 182 -9.21 22.09 10.95
C LEU A 182 -9.92 22.25 9.60
N SER A 183 -10.98 21.49 9.34
CA SER A 183 -11.78 21.60 8.12
C SER A 183 -12.54 22.92 8.03
N ASP A 184 -12.93 23.47 9.18
CA ASP A 184 -13.67 24.74 9.31
C ASP A 184 -12.72 25.94 9.51
N GLU A 185 -11.41 25.73 9.43
CA GLU A 185 -10.35 26.73 9.67
C GLU A 185 -10.38 27.37 11.08
N ASP A 186 -11.03 26.72 12.05
CA ASP A 186 -10.97 27.08 13.47
C ASP A 186 -9.69 26.54 14.12
N PHE A 187 -8.56 27.13 13.73
CA PHE A 187 -7.24 26.76 14.24
C PHE A 187 -7.08 26.92 15.76
N PRO A 188 -7.63 27.95 16.43
CA PRO A 188 -7.58 28.06 17.89
C PRO A 188 -8.24 26.88 18.61
N THR A 189 -9.40 26.42 18.13
CA THR A 189 -10.07 25.25 18.70
C THR A 189 -9.31 23.97 18.38
N ALA A 190 -8.80 23.82 17.14
CA ALA A 190 -7.99 22.67 16.78
C ALA A 190 -6.75 22.53 17.67
N LYS A 191 -6.00 23.62 17.92
CA LYS A 191 -4.83 23.61 18.81
C LYS A 191 -5.16 23.19 20.24
N ARG A 192 -6.25 23.71 20.82
CA ARG A 192 -6.71 23.29 22.15
C ARG A 192 -7.08 21.81 22.21
N LEU A 193 -7.74 21.28 21.17
CA LEU A 193 -8.07 19.87 21.07
C LEU A 193 -6.81 19.00 20.93
N MET A 194 -5.79 19.47 20.20
CA MET A 194 -4.49 18.79 20.11
C MET A 194 -3.79 18.72 21.47
N GLU A 195 -3.79 19.80 22.24
CA GLU A 195 -3.22 19.83 23.60
C GLU A 195 -3.89 18.81 24.54
N VAL A 196 -5.22 18.65 24.45
CA VAL A 196 -5.93 17.61 25.20
C VAL A 196 -5.53 16.21 24.72
N LEU A 197 -5.49 15.99 23.39
CA LEU A 197 -5.12 14.70 22.80
C LEU A 197 -3.70 14.27 23.18
N GLU A 198 -2.74 15.18 23.29
CA GLU A 198 -1.36 14.91 23.73
C GLU A 198 -1.29 14.15 25.04
N SER A 199 -2.19 14.48 25.99
CA SER A 199 -2.25 13.84 27.30
C SER A 199 -2.86 12.42 27.27
N MET A 200 -3.51 12.04 26.18
CA MET A 200 -4.27 10.79 26.07
C MET A 200 -3.60 9.73 25.20
N VAL A 201 -2.72 10.14 24.29
CA VAL A 201 -2.07 9.25 23.31
C VAL A 201 -0.82 8.58 23.87
N SER A 202 -0.51 7.39 23.37
CA SER A 202 0.69 6.65 23.76
C SER A 202 1.03 5.61 22.71
N VAL A 203 2.30 5.59 22.26
CA VAL A 203 2.80 4.60 21.29
C VAL A 203 2.95 3.19 21.87
N SER A 204 2.88 3.04 23.19
CA SER A 204 2.94 1.74 23.89
C SER A 204 1.63 1.40 24.60
N GLY A 205 0.58 2.20 24.40
CA GLY A 205 -0.71 2.05 25.06
C GLY A 205 -1.68 1.11 24.33
N GLU A 206 -2.97 1.28 24.64
CA GLU A 206 -4.08 0.61 23.95
C GLU A 206 -4.07 0.93 22.44
N PRO A 207 -4.65 0.06 21.58
CA PRO A 207 -4.69 0.27 20.13
C PRO A 207 -5.16 1.68 19.71
N ILE A 208 -6.21 2.18 20.36
CA ILE A 208 -6.76 3.51 20.07
C ILE A 208 -5.78 4.63 20.44
N GLN A 209 -5.02 4.49 21.54
CA GLN A 209 -4.02 5.46 21.96
C GLN A 209 -2.84 5.52 21.00
N ARG A 210 -2.44 4.36 20.47
CA ARG A 210 -1.37 4.23 19.47
C ARG A 210 -1.79 4.83 18.13
N LEU A 211 -2.99 4.49 17.65
CA LEU A 211 -3.57 5.12 16.47
C LEU A 211 -3.70 6.64 16.64
N GLY A 212 -4.22 7.07 17.80
CA GLY A 212 -4.40 8.48 18.14
C GLY A 212 -3.09 9.27 18.10
N ALA A 213 -1.98 8.68 18.55
CA ALA A 213 -0.66 9.31 18.46
C ALA A 213 -0.32 9.66 17.00
N TYR A 214 -0.45 8.70 16.07
CA TYR A 214 -0.10 8.92 14.66
C TYR A 214 -1.09 9.82 13.93
N MET A 215 -2.38 9.72 14.24
CA MET A 215 -3.39 10.61 13.67
C MET A 215 -3.25 12.05 14.16
N LEU A 216 -2.87 12.25 15.44
CA LEU A 216 -2.54 13.57 15.99
C LEU A 216 -1.36 14.19 15.25
N GLU A 217 -0.29 13.43 15.00
CA GLU A 217 0.83 13.93 14.19
C GLU A 217 0.39 14.28 12.75
N GLY A 218 -0.50 13.48 12.15
CA GLY A 218 -1.10 13.81 10.86
C GLY A 218 -1.88 15.13 10.88
N LEU A 219 -2.66 15.38 11.94
CA LEU A 219 -3.42 16.61 12.12
C LEU A 219 -2.50 17.83 12.32
N ARG A 220 -1.42 17.69 13.11
CA ARG A 220 -0.41 18.74 13.26
C ARG A 220 0.30 19.03 11.95
N ALA A 221 0.73 17.97 11.24
CA ALA A 221 1.39 18.10 9.96
C ALA A 221 0.51 18.86 8.94
N ARG A 222 -0.80 18.59 8.96
CA ARG A 222 -1.80 19.33 8.17
C ARG A 222 -1.88 20.80 8.58
N LEU A 223 -2.03 21.09 9.87
CA LEU A 223 -2.15 22.45 10.41
C LEU A 223 -0.97 23.34 10.00
N TYR A 224 0.26 22.80 10.03
CA TYR A 224 1.46 23.54 9.69
C TYR A 224 1.85 23.46 8.20
N ALA A 225 0.97 22.94 7.33
CA ALA A 225 1.26 22.69 5.92
C ALA A 225 2.62 21.97 5.69
N SER A 226 2.97 21.10 6.63
CA SER A 226 4.25 20.38 6.67
C SER A 226 4.10 18.91 6.30
N GLY A 227 2.93 18.51 5.80
CA GLY A 227 2.62 17.14 5.39
C GLY A 227 3.68 16.53 4.47
N SER A 228 4.04 17.22 3.38
CA SER A 228 5.07 16.75 2.46
C SER A 228 6.48 16.83 3.05
N LEU A 229 6.78 17.86 3.85
CA LEU A 229 8.09 17.98 4.51
C LEU A 229 8.30 16.89 5.57
N ILE A 230 7.27 16.50 6.31
CA ILE A 230 7.29 15.42 7.31
C ILE A 230 7.27 14.07 6.60
N TYR A 231 6.42 13.87 5.60
CA TYR A 231 6.41 12.64 4.78
C TYR A 231 7.79 12.41 4.14
N ASN A 232 8.40 13.46 3.57
CA ASN A 232 9.75 13.39 3.00
C ASN A 232 10.85 13.32 4.06
N LYS A 233 10.73 13.96 5.24
CA LYS A 233 11.71 13.81 6.33
C LYS A 233 11.65 12.45 7.01
N LEU A 234 10.49 11.81 7.07
CA LEU A 234 10.35 10.40 7.44
C LEU A 234 11.05 9.50 6.41
N LYS A 235 11.21 9.95 5.14
CA LYS A 235 12.15 9.36 4.15
C LYS A 235 13.62 9.80 4.33
N CYS A 236 14.02 10.57 5.34
CA CYS A 236 15.41 11.08 5.48
C CYS A 236 16.09 10.73 6.81
N LYS A 237 15.35 10.47 7.89
CA LYS A 237 15.87 9.71 9.04
C LYS A 237 15.65 8.21 8.79
N GLU A 238 16.10 7.75 7.63
CA GLU A 238 15.81 6.39 7.16
C GLU A 238 16.45 5.37 8.10
N PRO A 239 15.68 4.42 8.65
CA PRO A 239 16.30 3.18 9.10
C PRO A 239 17.14 2.63 7.95
N THR A 240 18.29 2.03 8.27
CA THR A 240 19.09 1.35 7.25
C THR A 240 18.21 0.40 6.46
N SER A 241 18.57 0.12 5.20
CA SER A 241 17.81 -0.81 4.35
C SER A 241 17.54 -2.17 5.04
N SER A 242 18.45 -2.60 5.92
CA SER A 242 18.31 -3.78 6.78
C SER A 242 17.25 -3.62 7.89
N GLU A 243 17.18 -2.45 8.53
CA GLU A 243 16.20 -2.13 9.57
C GLU A 243 14.79 -1.93 8.99
N LEU A 244 14.64 -1.22 7.86
CA LEU A 244 13.35 -1.08 7.20
C LEU A 244 12.81 -2.45 6.73
N MET A 245 13.71 -3.29 6.21
CA MET A 245 13.41 -4.68 5.87
C MET A 245 12.95 -5.47 7.09
N SER A 246 13.63 -5.30 8.24
CA SER A 246 13.22 -5.91 9.52
C SER A 246 11.81 -5.46 9.94
N TYR A 247 11.48 -4.18 9.82
CA TYR A 247 10.17 -3.65 10.20
C TYR A 247 9.03 -4.13 9.28
N MET A 248 9.25 -4.10 7.96
CA MET A 248 8.29 -4.68 7.01
C MET A 248 8.13 -6.19 7.23
N HIS A 249 9.23 -6.88 7.58
CA HIS A 249 9.19 -8.30 7.93
C HIS A 249 8.33 -8.55 9.17
N VAL A 250 8.42 -7.71 10.21
CA VAL A 250 7.57 -7.81 11.40
C VAL A 250 6.09 -7.73 11.00
N LEU A 251 5.67 -6.72 10.23
CA LEU A 251 4.28 -6.62 9.75
C LEU A 251 3.86 -7.82 8.90
N TYR A 252 4.73 -8.29 8.01
CA TYR A 252 4.49 -9.47 7.19
C TYR A 252 4.26 -10.75 8.02
N GLN A 253 4.95 -10.87 9.17
CA GLN A 253 4.77 -12.01 10.07
C GLN A 253 3.47 -11.90 10.86
N ILE A 254 3.20 -10.75 11.45
CA ILE A 254 2.13 -10.60 12.45
C ILE A 254 0.77 -10.29 11.83
N CYS A 255 0.73 -9.73 10.62
CA CYS A 255 -0.49 -9.45 9.87
C CYS A 255 -0.56 -10.31 8.59
N PRO A 256 -1.74 -10.84 8.24
CA PRO A 256 -1.89 -11.70 7.08
C PRO A 256 -2.08 -10.93 5.76
N TYR A 257 -2.00 -9.59 5.72
CA TYR A 257 -2.38 -8.79 4.55
C TYR A 257 -1.61 -9.14 3.26
N TYR A 258 -0.28 -9.26 3.35
CA TYR A 258 0.56 -9.66 2.22
C TYR A 258 0.48 -11.17 1.96
N LYS A 259 0.41 -12.02 2.99
CA LYS A 259 0.23 -13.45 2.79
C LYS A 259 -1.11 -13.76 2.11
N PHE A 260 -2.17 -13.03 2.45
CA PHE A 260 -3.47 -13.05 1.77
C PHE A 260 -3.31 -12.68 0.29
N ALA A 261 -2.65 -11.55 -0.01
CA ALA A 261 -2.42 -11.09 -1.37
C ALA A 261 -1.68 -12.15 -2.20
N TYR A 262 -0.55 -12.63 -1.68
CA TYR A 262 0.33 -13.56 -2.38
C TYR A 262 -0.31 -14.93 -2.57
N ASN A 263 -0.93 -15.49 -1.53
CA ASN A 263 -1.54 -16.82 -1.64
C ASN A 263 -2.79 -16.80 -2.54
N SER A 264 -3.63 -15.77 -2.43
CA SER A 264 -4.79 -15.67 -3.30
C SER A 264 -4.38 -15.50 -4.77
N ALA A 265 -3.41 -14.62 -5.05
CA ALA A 265 -2.89 -14.41 -6.40
C ALA A 265 -2.16 -15.64 -6.97
N ASN A 266 -1.31 -16.28 -6.18
CA ASN A 266 -0.53 -17.43 -6.63
C ASN A 266 -1.41 -18.62 -7.00
N VAL A 267 -2.49 -18.89 -6.26
CA VAL A 267 -3.43 -19.97 -6.61
C VAL A 267 -4.12 -19.65 -7.94
N VAL A 268 -4.62 -18.43 -8.12
CA VAL A 268 -5.26 -18.00 -9.38
C VAL A 268 -4.30 -18.13 -10.56
N ILE A 269 -3.06 -17.65 -10.41
CA ILE A 269 -2.03 -17.73 -11.46
C ILE A 269 -1.67 -19.19 -11.73
N TRP A 270 -1.46 -20.00 -10.69
CA TRP A 270 -1.14 -21.41 -10.82
C TRP A 270 -2.23 -22.18 -11.60
N GLU A 271 -3.50 -21.97 -11.26
CA GLU A 271 -4.63 -22.58 -11.98
C GLU A 271 -4.70 -22.12 -13.44
N ALA A 272 -4.54 -20.82 -13.70
CA ALA A 272 -4.54 -20.28 -15.06
C ALA A 272 -3.38 -20.81 -15.92
N MET A 273 -2.25 -21.15 -15.30
CA MET A 273 -1.03 -21.60 -15.97
C MET A 273 -0.81 -23.12 -15.96
N ALA A 274 -1.79 -23.90 -15.48
CA ALA A 274 -1.64 -25.34 -15.26
C ALA A 274 -1.04 -26.10 -16.45
N ASN A 275 -1.47 -25.78 -17.67
CA ASN A 275 -1.08 -26.48 -18.90
C ASN A 275 -0.07 -25.73 -19.77
N GLU A 276 0.52 -24.64 -19.27
CA GLU A 276 1.41 -23.80 -20.06
C GLU A 276 2.87 -24.26 -19.94
N SER A 277 3.57 -24.37 -21.06
CA SER A 277 4.98 -24.76 -21.09
C SER A 277 5.93 -23.58 -20.88
N ARG A 278 5.47 -22.36 -21.19
CA ARG A 278 6.21 -21.11 -21.03
C ARG A 278 5.31 -20.07 -20.38
N ILE A 279 5.71 -19.61 -19.20
CA ILE A 279 4.95 -18.66 -18.39
C ILE A 279 5.74 -17.36 -18.31
N HIS A 280 5.07 -16.23 -18.52
CA HIS A 280 5.60 -14.91 -18.22
C HIS A 280 4.73 -14.26 -17.15
N ILE A 281 5.34 -13.86 -16.04
CA ILE A 281 4.69 -13.14 -14.95
C ILE A 281 5.18 -11.69 -14.98
N ILE A 282 4.26 -10.74 -15.01
CA ILE A 282 4.54 -9.32 -14.81
C ILE A 282 4.02 -8.93 -13.44
N ASP A 283 4.92 -8.52 -12.55
CA ASP A 283 4.60 -8.05 -11.21
C ASP A 283 4.83 -6.54 -11.14
N PHE A 284 3.77 -5.78 -10.84
CA PHE A 284 3.82 -4.33 -10.73
C PHE A 284 4.31 -3.81 -9.38
N GLN A 285 4.66 -4.69 -8.45
CA GLN A 285 5.25 -4.35 -7.15
C GLN A 285 6.12 -5.52 -6.67
N ILE A 286 7.17 -5.85 -7.44
CA ILE A 286 7.99 -7.05 -7.20
C ILE A 286 8.64 -7.07 -5.82
N ALA A 287 8.93 -5.91 -5.24
CA ALA A 287 9.57 -5.74 -3.95
C ALA A 287 10.77 -6.70 -3.80
N GLN A 288 10.76 -7.60 -2.82
CA GLN A 288 11.83 -8.57 -2.58
C GLN A 288 11.69 -9.89 -3.36
N GLY A 289 10.63 -10.04 -4.16
CA GLY A 289 10.33 -11.26 -4.94
C GLY A 289 9.80 -12.43 -4.11
N SER A 290 9.49 -12.25 -2.81
CA SER A 290 9.13 -13.34 -1.90
C SER A 290 7.85 -14.09 -2.31
N GLN A 291 6.90 -13.42 -2.95
CA GLN A 291 5.68 -14.05 -3.50
C GLN A 291 6.03 -15.21 -4.45
N TRP A 292 7.00 -14.99 -5.34
CA TRP A 292 7.29 -15.90 -6.45
C TRP A 292 8.11 -17.13 -6.05
N VAL A 293 8.79 -17.09 -4.90
CA VAL A 293 9.52 -18.25 -4.36
C VAL A 293 8.58 -19.46 -4.26
N SER A 294 7.44 -19.29 -3.59
CA SER A 294 6.46 -20.36 -3.41
C SER A 294 5.85 -20.86 -4.73
N LEU A 295 5.59 -19.95 -5.68
CA LEU A 295 5.01 -20.34 -6.96
C LEU A 295 6.00 -21.11 -7.83
N ILE A 296 7.28 -20.70 -7.84
CA ILE A 296 8.37 -21.41 -8.55
C ILE A 296 8.51 -22.84 -7.99
N GLU A 297 8.51 -23.00 -6.67
CA GLU A 297 8.60 -24.31 -6.02
C GLU A 297 7.45 -25.24 -6.40
N VAL A 298 6.21 -24.72 -6.42
CA VAL A 298 5.02 -25.51 -6.78
C VAL A 298 5.01 -25.86 -8.26
N LEU A 299 5.33 -24.90 -9.15
CA LEU A 299 5.43 -25.16 -10.60
C LEU A 299 6.58 -26.10 -10.94
N GLY A 300 7.66 -26.09 -10.15
CA GLY A 300 8.79 -27.01 -10.28
C GLY A 300 8.41 -28.48 -10.08
N LYS A 301 7.40 -28.74 -9.26
CA LYS A 301 6.91 -30.09 -8.92
C LYS A 301 5.75 -30.55 -9.81
N ARG A 302 5.41 -29.80 -10.86
CA ARG A 302 4.26 -30.09 -11.73
C ARG A 302 4.45 -31.44 -12.45
N PRO A 303 3.39 -32.26 -12.55
CA PRO A 303 3.39 -33.45 -13.42
C PRO A 303 3.73 -33.09 -14.86
N GLY A 304 4.61 -33.86 -15.50
CA GLY A 304 5.12 -33.56 -16.85
C GLY A 304 6.32 -32.59 -16.89
N GLY A 305 6.76 -32.09 -15.74
CA GLY A 305 7.97 -31.29 -15.60
C GLY A 305 7.72 -29.78 -15.46
N PRO A 306 8.75 -29.04 -15.05
CA PRO A 306 8.67 -27.61 -14.82
C PRO A 306 8.44 -26.83 -16.13
N PRO A 307 7.61 -25.78 -16.13
CA PRO A 307 7.57 -24.83 -17.23
C PRO A 307 8.84 -23.99 -17.26
N TYR A 308 9.10 -23.35 -18.40
CA TYR A 308 10.00 -22.20 -18.44
C TYR A 308 9.29 -20.99 -17.81
N ILE A 309 9.90 -20.37 -16.81
CA ILE A 309 9.31 -19.22 -16.08
C ILE A 309 10.13 -17.97 -16.35
N ARG A 310 9.46 -16.92 -16.81
CA ARG A 310 10.02 -15.57 -16.90
C ARG A 310 9.27 -14.64 -15.95
N VAL A 311 10.01 -13.82 -15.20
CA VAL A 311 9.41 -12.79 -14.33
C VAL A 311 9.93 -11.43 -14.76
N THR A 312 9.01 -10.52 -15.10
CA THR A 312 9.29 -9.08 -15.17
C THR A 312 8.84 -8.44 -13.86
N GLY A 313 9.79 -7.93 -13.08
CA GLY A 313 9.51 -7.21 -11.85
C GLY A 313 9.60 -5.71 -12.07
N VAL A 314 8.47 -5.00 -11.97
CA VAL A 314 8.39 -3.55 -11.97
C VAL A 314 8.38 -3.05 -10.53
N ASP A 315 9.16 -2.00 -10.25
CA ASP A 315 9.18 -1.33 -8.96
C ASP A 315 9.72 0.09 -9.12
N ASP A 316 9.24 1.01 -8.29
CA ASP A 316 9.67 2.40 -8.35
C ASP A 316 11.17 2.51 -7.97
N PRO A 317 11.97 3.32 -8.70
CA PRO A 317 13.37 3.55 -8.33
C PRO A 317 13.54 4.04 -6.88
N GLN A 318 12.57 4.78 -6.34
CA GLN A 318 12.58 5.26 -4.96
C GLN A 318 12.43 4.13 -3.93
N SER A 319 11.94 2.96 -4.31
CA SER A 319 11.75 1.80 -3.43
C SER A 319 13.05 1.04 -3.12
N ILE A 320 14.21 1.45 -3.65
CA ILE A 320 15.47 0.71 -3.53
C ILE A 320 15.86 0.40 -2.07
N HIS A 321 15.64 1.35 -1.15
CA HIS A 321 15.94 1.19 0.27
C HIS A 321 14.99 0.19 0.95
N ALA A 322 13.68 0.31 0.70
CA ALA A 322 12.67 -0.61 1.23
C ALA A 322 12.84 -2.05 0.69
N ARG A 323 13.36 -2.18 -0.54
CA ARG A 323 13.61 -3.46 -1.19
C ARG A 323 14.85 -4.18 -0.67
N GLY A 324 15.81 -3.51 -0.04
CA GLY A 324 17.08 -4.15 0.32
C GLY A 324 18.18 -4.04 -0.74
N GLY A 325 18.02 -3.17 -1.74
CA GLY A 325 18.97 -3.00 -2.86
C GLY A 325 18.31 -3.03 -4.25
N GLY A 326 19.12 -3.21 -5.29
CA GLY A 326 18.68 -3.19 -6.69
C GLY A 326 17.83 -4.41 -7.10
N LEU A 327 17.12 -4.27 -8.23
CA LEU A 327 16.32 -5.37 -8.80
C LEU A 327 17.18 -6.55 -9.27
N ASP A 328 18.47 -6.32 -9.55
CA ASP A 328 19.44 -7.35 -9.86
C ASP A 328 19.60 -8.36 -8.71
N LEU A 329 19.58 -7.90 -7.44
CA LEU A 329 19.64 -8.78 -6.28
C LEU A 329 18.38 -9.64 -6.15
N VAL A 330 17.21 -9.10 -6.49
CA VAL A 330 15.95 -9.86 -6.52
C VAL A 330 16.03 -10.95 -7.58
N GLY A 331 16.48 -10.60 -8.79
CA GLY A 331 16.70 -11.54 -9.88
C GLY A 331 17.66 -12.67 -9.50
N GLN A 332 18.78 -12.36 -8.85
CA GLN A 332 19.73 -13.36 -8.35
C GLN A 332 19.11 -14.31 -7.32
N ARG A 333 18.30 -13.80 -6.37
CA ARG A 333 17.61 -14.63 -5.36
C ARG A 333 16.63 -15.58 -6.03
N LEU A 334 15.77 -15.08 -6.92
CA LEU A 334 14.79 -15.90 -7.63
C LEU A 334 15.45 -16.93 -8.54
N SER A 335 16.56 -16.55 -9.19
CA SER A 335 17.31 -17.47 -10.06
C SER A 335 17.93 -18.63 -9.27
N LYS A 336 18.43 -18.36 -8.05
CA LYS A 336 18.93 -19.42 -7.14
C LYS A 336 17.81 -20.38 -6.72
N VAL A 337 16.63 -19.86 -6.36
CA VAL A 337 15.46 -20.68 -6.02
C VAL A 337 15.00 -21.52 -7.21
N ALA A 338 14.93 -20.94 -8.40
CA ALA A 338 14.55 -21.67 -9.60
C ALA A 338 15.56 -22.77 -9.93
N ALA A 339 16.87 -22.48 -9.83
CA ALA A 339 17.93 -23.46 -10.02
C ALA A 339 17.83 -24.62 -9.01
N SER A 340 17.57 -24.33 -7.72
CA SER A 340 17.40 -25.39 -6.72
C SER A 340 16.15 -26.25 -6.94
N CYS A 341 15.16 -25.74 -7.68
CA CYS A 341 13.94 -26.46 -8.07
C CYS A 341 14.03 -27.11 -9.46
N GLY A 342 15.16 -26.99 -10.17
CA GLY A 342 15.30 -27.47 -11.55
C GLY A 342 14.43 -26.74 -12.58
N VAL A 343 13.98 -25.51 -12.27
CA VAL A 343 13.09 -24.72 -13.11
C VAL A 343 13.92 -23.82 -14.05
N PRO A 344 13.73 -23.91 -15.39
CA PRO A 344 14.30 -22.96 -16.32
C PRO A 344 13.74 -21.55 -16.09
N PHE A 345 14.60 -20.58 -15.81
CA PHE A 345 14.17 -19.28 -15.30
C PHE A 345 14.90 -18.09 -15.92
N GLU A 346 14.16 -17.00 -16.13
CA GLU A 346 14.69 -15.68 -16.54
C GLU A 346 14.02 -14.57 -15.71
N PHE A 347 14.82 -13.59 -15.27
CA PHE A 347 14.32 -12.39 -14.60
C PHE A 347 14.68 -11.13 -15.39
N HIS A 348 13.71 -10.24 -15.52
CA HIS A 348 13.89 -8.88 -16.05
C HIS A 348 13.42 -7.86 -15.02
N GLY A 349 14.34 -7.01 -14.55
CA GLY A 349 14.01 -5.92 -13.63
C GLY A 349 13.72 -4.63 -14.39
N ALA A 350 12.57 -4.03 -14.13
CA ALA A 350 12.20 -2.71 -14.65
C ALA A 350 12.07 -1.72 -13.48
N ALA A 351 13.16 -1.00 -13.18
CA ALA A 351 13.17 0.07 -12.18
C ALA A 351 12.55 1.32 -12.79
N ILE A 352 11.22 1.42 -12.76
CA ILE A 352 10.43 2.47 -13.40
C ILE A 352 9.15 2.69 -12.60
N SER A 353 8.71 3.95 -12.50
CA SER A 353 7.42 4.25 -11.88
C SER A 353 6.28 3.64 -12.69
N GLY A 354 5.24 3.11 -12.03
CA GLY A 354 4.02 2.66 -12.72
C GLY A 354 3.38 3.75 -13.59
N CYS A 355 3.65 5.02 -13.29
CA CYS A 355 3.25 6.18 -14.07
C CYS A 355 4.01 6.35 -15.39
N GLU A 356 5.09 5.61 -15.62
CA GLU A 356 5.95 5.75 -16.81
C GLU A 356 6.09 4.43 -17.60
N VAL A 357 5.50 3.33 -17.13
CA VAL A 357 5.58 2.03 -17.79
C VAL A 357 4.94 2.05 -19.19
N GLU A 358 5.70 1.57 -20.16
CA GLU A 358 5.31 1.31 -21.55
C GLU A 358 5.50 -0.19 -21.90
N VAL A 359 5.00 -0.62 -23.07
CA VAL A 359 4.95 -2.05 -23.45
C VAL A 359 6.35 -2.66 -23.53
N GLU A 360 7.30 -1.90 -24.08
CA GLU A 360 8.70 -2.27 -24.27
C GLU A 360 9.42 -2.58 -22.96
N ASN A 361 9.05 -1.91 -21.87
CA ASN A 361 9.65 -2.15 -20.55
C ASN A 361 9.27 -3.53 -20.02
N LEU A 362 8.12 -4.06 -20.44
CA LEU A 362 7.57 -5.34 -19.97
C LEU A 362 8.21 -6.56 -20.66
N ARG A 363 8.87 -6.34 -21.80
CA ARG A 363 9.59 -7.36 -22.59
C ARG A 363 8.72 -8.56 -22.97
N VAL A 364 7.45 -8.37 -23.30
CA VAL A 364 6.54 -9.47 -23.67
C VAL A 364 7.04 -10.18 -24.94
N ARG A 365 6.93 -11.51 -24.99
CA ARG A 365 7.36 -12.37 -26.11
C ARG A 365 6.21 -13.22 -26.61
N HIS A 366 6.16 -13.47 -27.92
CA HIS A 366 5.19 -14.38 -28.51
C HIS A 366 5.40 -15.83 -28.01
N GLY A 367 4.30 -16.56 -27.81
CA GLY A 367 4.31 -17.95 -27.37
C GLY A 367 4.46 -18.17 -25.86
N GLU A 368 4.39 -17.11 -25.06
CA GLU A 368 4.39 -17.19 -23.59
C GLU A 368 2.99 -16.87 -23.06
N ALA A 369 2.53 -17.66 -22.08
CA ALA A 369 1.29 -17.38 -21.37
C ALA A 369 1.53 -16.34 -20.28
N LEU A 370 0.80 -15.22 -20.36
CA LEU A 370 1.03 -14.04 -19.54
C LEU A 370 0.11 -13.99 -18.31
N ALA A 371 0.68 -13.84 -17.13
CA ALA A 371 -0.01 -13.43 -15.91
C ALA A 371 0.44 -12.03 -15.49
N VAL A 372 -0.49 -11.19 -15.06
CA VAL A 372 -0.18 -9.87 -14.51
C VAL A 372 -0.68 -9.76 -13.07
N ASN A 373 0.13 -9.23 -12.18
CA ASN A 373 -0.16 -9.11 -10.75
C ASN A 373 -0.02 -7.66 -10.29
N PHE A 374 -1.05 -7.16 -9.59
CA PHE A 374 -1.07 -5.84 -8.95
C PHE A 374 -1.33 -6.01 -7.44
N PRO A 375 -0.30 -6.23 -6.61
CA PRO A 375 -0.46 -6.35 -5.17
C PRO A 375 -0.23 -4.99 -4.49
N TYR A 376 -1.31 -4.34 -4.06
CA TYR A 376 -1.29 -3.08 -3.29
C TYR A 376 -0.44 -1.98 -3.96
N VAL A 377 -0.75 -1.61 -5.20
CA VAL A 377 0.09 -0.66 -5.96
C VAL A 377 -0.70 0.39 -6.73
N LEU A 378 -1.90 0.08 -7.21
CA LEU A 378 -2.65 1.02 -8.04
C LEU A 378 -3.16 2.21 -7.22
N HIS A 379 -3.40 2.03 -5.92
CA HIS A 379 -3.78 3.14 -5.04
C HIS A 379 -2.71 4.23 -4.94
N HIS A 380 -1.42 3.91 -5.10
CA HIS A 380 -0.34 4.91 -5.10
C HIS A 380 -0.31 5.78 -6.36
N MET A 381 -0.91 5.31 -7.45
CA MET A 381 -0.90 6.03 -8.71
C MET A 381 -1.87 7.22 -8.69
N PRO A 382 -1.49 8.39 -9.24
CA PRO A 382 -2.40 9.52 -9.41
C PRO A 382 -3.61 9.13 -10.26
N ASP A 383 -4.78 9.55 -9.78
CA ASP A 383 -6.06 9.33 -10.45
C ASP A 383 -6.52 10.60 -11.21
N GLU A 384 -7.75 10.55 -11.71
CA GLU A 384 -8.40 11.65 -12.41
C GLU A 384 -8.55 12.93 -11.58
N SER A 385 -8.49 12.86 -10.25
CA SER A 385 -8.57 14.04 -9.38
C SER A 385 -7.25 14.80 -9.29
N VAL A 386 -6.14 14.16 -9.65
CA VAL A 386 -4.79 14.73 -9.57
C VAL A 386 -4.31 15.18 -10.94
N THR A 387 -4.53 14.36 -11.97
CA THR A 387 -4.04 14.63 -13.32
C THR A 387 -5.01 14.16 -14.39
N THR A 388 -5.12 14.94 -15.46
CA THR A 388 -5.93 14.61 -16.65
C THR A 388 -5.39 13.39 -17.40
N ARG A 389 -4.14 12.98 -17.14
CA ARG A 389 -3.52 11.79 -17.75
C ARG A 389 -4.12 10.47 -17.25
N ASN A 390 -4.71 10.47 -16.04
CA ASN A 390 -5.30 9.29 -15.38
C ASN A 390 -4.41 8.03 -15.52
N HIS A 391 -3.30 8.02 -14.78
CA HIS A 391 -2.26 7.00 -14.91
C HIS A 391 -2.77 5.60 -14.60
N ARG A 392 -3.73 5.46 -13.67
CA ARG A 392 -4.40 4.19 -13.34
C ARG A 392 -5.05 3.59 -14.57
N ASP A 393 -5.94 4.33 -15.23
CA ASP A 393 -6.68 3.81 -16.38
C ASP A 393 -5.76 3.58 -17.58
N ARG A 394 -4.74 4.42 -17.78
CA ARG A 394 -3.73 4.19 -18.82
C ARG A 394 -3.01 2.86 -18.62
N LEU A 395 -2.56 2.57 -17.40
CA LEU A 395 -1.86 1.32 -17.10
C LEU A 395 -2.78 0.10 -17.25
N LEU A 396 -4.04 0.20 -16.82
CA LEU A 396 -5.02 -0.88 -17.03
C LEU A 396 -5.25 -1.17 -18.52
N ARG A 397 -5.40 -0.13 -19.36
CA ARG A 397 -5.53 -0.30 -20.83
C ARG A 397 -4.27 -0.89 -21.46
N LEU A 398 -3.08 -0.48 -20.98
CA LEU A 398 -1.81 -1.08 -21.39
C LEU A 398 -1.81 -2.58 -21.10
N VAL A 399 -2.14 -2.98 -19.88
CA VAL A 399 -2.19 -4.41 -19.52
C VAL A 399 -3.25 -5.16 -20.30
N LYS A 400 -4.41 -4.54 -20.58
CA LYS A 400 -5.44 -5.16 -21.41
C LYS A 400 -4.93 -5.45 -22.82
N SER A 401 -4.16 -4.54 -23.41
CA SER A 401 -3.62 -4.72 -24.76
C SER A 401 -2.65 -5.90 -24.87
N LEU A 402 -2.01 -6.29 -23.75
CA LEU A 402 -1.13 -7.46 -23.69
C LEU A 402 -1.89 -8.79 -23.80
N SER A 403 -3.23 -8.78 -23.70
CA SER A 403 -4.07 -9.98 -23.76
C SER A 403 -3.63 -11.06 -22.75
N ALA A 404 -3.35 -10.63 -21.52
CA ALA A 404 -2.93 -11.53 -20.45
C ALA A 404 -3.98 -12.62 -20.20
N LYS A 405 -3.52 -13.85 -19.93
CA LYS A 405 -4.39 -14.99 -19.64
C LYS A 405 -5.14 -14.80 -18.32
N VAL A 406 -4.49 -14.14 -17.36
CA VAL A 406 -5.09 -13.71 -16.11
C VAL A 406 -4.42 -12.44 -15.59
N VAL A 407 -5.23 -11.56 -15.01
CA VAL A 407 -4.78 -10.41 -14.22
C VAL A 407 -5.33 -10.54 -12.82
N VAL A 408 -4.49 -10.39 -11.80
CA VAL A 408 -4.90 -10.40 -10.40
C VAL A 408 -4.71 -9.01 -9.82
N LEU A 409 -5.75 -8.49 -9.16
CA LEU A 409 -5.72 -7.24 -8.41
C LEU A 409 -5.98 -7.53 -6.93
N VAL A 410 -5.07 -7.05 -6.08
CA VAL A 410 -5.26 -7.03 -4.62
C VAL A 410 -5.09 -5.61 -4.11
N GLU A 411 -6.10 -5.06 -3.43
CA GLU A 411 -6.11 -3.67 -2.95
C GLU A 411 -6.76 -3.57 -1.56
N GLN A 412 -6.48 -2.47 -0.85
CA GLN A 412 -7.10 -2.15 0.43
C GLN A 412 -8.57 -1.76 0.25
N GLU A 413 -9.45 -2.25 1.14
CA GLU A 413 -10.88 -1.96 1.11
C GLU A 413 -11.20 -0.76 2.01
N SER A 414 -10.96 0.46 1.49
CA SER A 414 -11.19 1.71 2.20
C SER A 414 -11.49 2.87 1.24
N ASN A 415 -12.36 3.81 1.63
CA ASN A 415 -12.69 4.98 0.81
C ASN A 415 -11.95 6.25 1.28
N THR A 416 -10.62 6.26 1.15
CA THR A 416 -9.78 7.41 1.53
C THR A 416 -9.41 8.31 0.36
N ASN A 417 -9.98 8.12 -0.83
CA ASN A 417 -9.61 8.90 -2.01
C ASN A 417 -10.59 10.04 -2.34
N THR A 418 -11.83 9.68 -2.70
CA THR A 418 -12.76 10.60 -3.41
C THR A 418 -13.57 11.55 -2.53
N ALA A 419 -13.62 11.30 -1.21
CA ALA A 419 -14.41 12.12 -0.31
C ALA A 419 -13.65 13.38 0.14
N PRO A 420 -14.29 14.44 0.66
CA PRO A 420 -13.62 15.58 1.31
C PRO A 420 -12.84 15.17 2.57
N PHE A 421 -12.03 16.08 3.11
CA PHE A 421 -11.11 15.81 4.22
C PHE A 421 -11.76 15.11 5.43
N LEU A 422 -12.81 15.69 6.02
CA LEU A 422 -13.40 15.14 7.25
C LEU A 422 -14.01 13.73 7.07
N PRO A 423 -14.79 13.43 6.02
CA PRO A 423 -15.20 12.06 5.73
C PRO A 423 -14.03 11.09 5.53
N ARG A 424 -12.98 11.50 4.80
CA ARG A 424 -11.77 10.66 4.64
C ARG A 424 -11.11 10.40 5.98
N PHE A 425 -10.97 11.42 6.84
CA PHE A 425 -10.38 11.28 8.16
C PHE A 425 -11.12 10.25 9.02
N LYS A 426 -12.47 10.28 9.00
CA LYS A 426 -13.31 9.28 9.70
C LYS A 426 -13.08 7.87 9.17
N GLU A 427 -13.05 7.71 7.85
CA GLU A 427 -12.78 6.41 7.20
C GLU A 427 -11.36 5.91 7.50
N THR A 428 -10.36 6.79 7.49
CA THR A 428 -8.98 6.47 7.91
C THR A 428 -8.97 5.99 9.36
N PHE A 429 -9.64 6.71 10.28
CA PHE A 429 -9.76 6.29 11.68
C PHE A 429 -10.36 4.88 11.79
N ASP A 430 -11.49 4.63 11.13
CA ASP A 430 -12.20 3.35 11.25
C ASP A 430 -11.41 2.18 10.64
N TYR A 431 -10.76 2.39 9.48
CA TYR A 431 -9.92 1.38 8.83
C TYR A 431 -8.68 1.04 9.67
N TYR A 432 -7.93 2.05 10.12
CA TYR A 432 -6.73 1.82 10.90
C TYR A 432 -7.02 1.40 12.34
N SER A 433 -8.21 1.70 12.90
CA SER A 433 -8.64 1.11 14.18
C SER A 433 -8.65 -0.42 14.11
N ALA A 434 -9.24 -0.99 13.06
CA ALA A 434 -9.24 -2.43 12.84
C ALA A 434 -7.81 -2.98 12.64
N MET A 435 -6.94 -2.25 11.93
CA MET A 435 -5.55 -2.64 11.75
C MET A 435 -4.77 -2.65 13.08
N PHE A 436 -4.88 -1.60 13.90
CA PHE A 436 -4.18 -1.50 15.18
C PHE A 436 -4.67 -2.53 16.20
N GLU A 437 -5.97 -2.81 16.24
CA GLU A 437 -6.52 -3.94 17.01
C GLU A 437 -5.93 -5.28 16.56
N SER A 438 -5.75 -5.47 15.25
CA SER A 438 -5.20 -6.70 14.70
C SER A 438 -3.73 -6.90 15.06
N ILE A 439 -2.95 -5.81 15.09
CA ILE A 439 -1.56 -5.82 15.53
C ILE A 439 -1.46 -6.09 17.03
N ASP A 440 -2.35 -5.49 17.84
CA ASP A 440 -2.42 -5.70 19.30
C ASP A 440 -2.69 -7.16 19.66
N ALA A 441 -3.53 -7.83 18.87
CA ALA A 441 -3.83 -9.26 19.06
C ALA A 441 -2.65 -10.18 18.72
N ALA A 442 -1.66 -9.68 17.97
CA ALA A 442 -0.54 -10.48 17.47
C ALA A 442 0.76 -10.29 18.26
N ARG A 443 1.00 -9.11 18.85
CA ARG A 443 2.23 -8.79 19.59
C ARG A 443 1.98 -7.99 20.87
N PRO A 444 2.80 -8.18 21.92
CA PRO A 444 2.74 -7.38 23.15
C PRO A 444 2.94 -5.88 22.90
N ARG A 445 2.47 -5.07 23.85
CA ARG A 445 2.39 -3.61 23.66
C ARG A 445 3.70 -2.86 23.87
N ASP A 446 4.60 -3.45 24.63
CA ASP A 446 5.94 -3.00 24.94
C ASP A 446 7.00 -3.53 23.95
N ASP A 447 6.58 -4.32 22.96
CA ASP A 447 7.47 -4.85 21.93
C ASP A 447 8.02 -3.72 21.05
N LYS A 448 9.34 -3.48 21.19
CA LYS A 448 10.07 -2.47 20.42
C LYS A 448 10.02 -2.73 18.91
N GLN A 449 10.01 -3.99 18.47
CA GLN A 449 9.95 -4.30 17.04
C GLN A 449 8.59 -3.92 16.45
N ARG A 450 7.51 -4.19 17.19
CA ARG A 450 6.15 -3.74 16.83
C ARG A 450 6.04 -2.21 16.80
N ILE A 451 6.53 -1.53 17.83
CA ILE A 451 6.54 -0.05 17.89
C ILE A 451 7.25 0.53 16.66
N SER A 452 8.46 0.05 16.34
CA SER A 452 9.19 0.51 15.17
C SER A 452 8.45 0.21 13.87
N ALA A 453 7.83 -0.97 13.75
CA ALA A 453 7.07 -1.33 12.56
C ALA A 453 5.83 -0.45 12.35
N GLU A 454 5.10 -0.13 13.41
CA GLU A 454 3.98 0.82 13.36
C GLU A 454 4.45 2.21 12.97
N GLN A 455 5.50 2.72 13.60
CA GLN A 455 6.02 4.06 13.34
C GLN A 455 6.59 4.22 11.93
N GLN A 456 7.34 3.23 11.44
CA GLN A 456 8.09 3.35 10.19
C GLN A 456 7.28 2.93 8.95
N CYS A 457 6.26 2.08 9.12
CA CYS A 457 5.46 1.60 8.01
C CYS A 457 4.03 2.17 8.05
N VAL A 458 3.31 1.98 9.16
CA VAL A 458 1.86 2.28 9.22
C VAL A 458 1.61 3.78 9.42
N ALA A 459 2.36 4.43 10.31
CA ALA A 459 2.19 5.83 10.62
C ALA A 459 2.47 6.74 9.42
N ARG A 460 3.41 6.34 8.56
CA ARG A 460 3.72 7.06 7.33
C ARG A 460 2.49 7.17 6.42
N ASP A 461 1.79 6.05 6.24
CA ASP A 461 0.63 6.00 5.36
C ASP A 461 -0.53 6.83 5.96
N ILE A 462 -0.74 6.73 7.29
CA ILE A 462 -1.72 7.55 8.03
C ILE A 462 -1.43 9.05 7.86
N VAL A 463 -0.17 9.47 8.07
CA VAL A 463 0.23 10.88 7.94
C VAL A 463 0.04 11.36 6.51
N ASN A 464 0.39 10.57 5.49
CA ASN A 464 0.15 10.94 4.10
C ASN A 464 -1.34 11.17 3.80
N MET A 465 -2.21 10.27 4.29
CA MET A 465 -3.66 10.39 4.08
C MET A 465 -4.29 11.62 4.74
N ILE A 466 -3.77 12.04 5.90
CA ILE A 466 -4.32 13.14 6.70
C ILE A 466 -3.72 14.49 6.29
N ALA A 467 -2.40 14.55 6.11
CA ALA A 467 -1.66 15.80 6.02
C ALA A 467 -1.46 16.31 4.59
N CYS A 468 -1.42 15.40 3.59
CA CYS A 468 -1.15 15.77 2.21
C CYS A 468 -2.44 15.97 1.40
N GLU A 469 -2.35 16.73 0.31
CA GLU A 469 -3.39 16.86 -0.73
C GLU A 469 -2.74 16.87 -2.12
N GLY A 470 -3.54 16.91 -3.19
CA GLY A 470 -3.02 16.99 -4.56
C GLY A 470 -2.01 15.88 -4.88
N GLU A 471 -0.95 16.19 -5.63
CA GLU A 471 0.08 15.22 -6.02
C GLU A 471 0.85 14.62 -4.83
N GLU A 472 0.94 15.34 -3.70
CA GLU A 472 1.71 14.90 -2.52
C GLU A 472 1.00 13.79 -1.73
N ARG A 473 -0.32 13.68 -1.87
CA ARG A 473 -1.09 12.58 -1.28
C ARG A 473 -1.06 11.39 -2.23
N VAL A 474 -0.35 10.33 -1.84
CA VAL A 474 -0.19 9.11 -2.63
C VAL A 474 -1.06 7.97 -2.10
N GLU A 475 -1.37 7.96 -0.81
CA GLU A 475 -2.21 6.93 -0.20
C GLU A 475 -3.69 7.17 -0.50
N ARG A 476 -4.17 6.57 -1.60
CA ARG A 476 -5.50 6.83 -2.18
C ARG A 476 -6.30 5.55 -2.40
N HIS A 477 -6.70 4.91 -1.30
CA HIS A 477 -7.51 3.70 -1.34
C HIS A 477 -8.87 3.96 -1.99
N GLU A 478 -9.36 2.97 -2.73
CA GLU A 478 -10.70 2.93 -3.30
C GLU A 478 -11.36 1.60 -2.94
N LEU A 479 -12.68 1.61 -2.75
CA LEU A 479 -13.47 0.39 -2.55
C LEU A 479 -13.40 -0.50 -3.80
N PHE A 480 -13.51 -1.82 -3.61
CA PHE A 480 -13.50 -2.80 -4.70
C PHE A 480 -14.51 -2.46 -5.80
N GLY A 481 -15.70 -1.94 -5.46
CA GLY A 481 -16.69 -1.54 -6.45
C GLY A 481 -16.17 -0.51 -7.47
N LYS A 482 -15.27 0.40 -7.06
CA LYS A 482 -14.65 1.39 -7.94
C LYS A 482 -13.55 0.73 -8.79
N TRP A 483 -12.69 -0.09 -8.20
CA TRP A 483 -11.69 -0.87 -8.94
C TRP A 483 -12.33 -1.79 -9.99
N ARG A 484 -13.41 -2.49 -9.62
CA ARG A 484 -14.20 -3.34 -10.50
C ARG A 484 -14.72 -2.55 -11.71
N SER A 485 -15.22 -1.34 -11.48
CA SER A 485 -15.70 -0.46 -12.55
C SER A 485 -14.56 0.00 -13.46
N ARG A 486 -13.40 0.39 -12.91
CA ARG A 486 -12.22 0.78 -13.71
C ARG A 486 -11.75 -0.35 -14.62
N LEU A 487 -11.64 -1.57 -14.08
CA LEU A 487 -11.24 -2.75 -14.84
C LEU A 487 -12.24 -3.07 -15.96
N MET A 488 -13.54 -3.05 -15.67
CA MET A 488 -14.57 -3.24 -16.69
C MET A 488 -14.51 -2.17 -17.80
N MET A 489 -14.33 -0.89 -17.44
CA MET A 489 -14.18 0.20 -18.42
C MET A 489 -12.90 0.09 -19.25
N ALA A 490 -11.84 -0.51 -18.71
CA ALA A 490 -10.63 -0.84 -19.45
C ALA A 490 -10.78 -2.08 -20.36
N GLY A 491 -11.94 -2.75 -20.33
CA GLY A 491 -12.26 -3.91 -21.18
C GLY A 491 -11.95 -5.27 -20.54
N PHE A 492 -11.69 -5.32 -19.23
CA PHE A 492 -11.54 -6.58 -18.52
C PHE A 492 -12.88 -7.21 -18.16
N THR A 493 -12.89 -8.54 -18.10
CA THR A 493 -14.01 -9.34 -17.62
C THR A 493 -13.63 -10.02 -16.31
N PRO A 494 -14.52 -10.02 -15.28
CA PRO A 494 -14.24 -10.72 -14.03
C PRO A 494 -14.07 -12.23 -14.27
N CYS A 495 -13.07 -12.82 -13.61
CA CYS A 495 -12.86 -14.26 -13.55
C CYS A 495 -13.31 -14.79 -12.18
N PRO A 496 -14.28 -15.72 -12.12
CA PRO A 496 -14.65 -16.35 -10.85
C PRO A 496 -13.43 -17.01 -10.19
N LEU A 497 -13.33 -16.86 -8.87
CA LEU A 497 -12.29 -17.52 -8.09
C LEU A 497 -12.70 -18.96 -7.80
N SER A 498 -11.75 -19.89 -7.83
CA SER A 498 -12.02 -21.27 -7.43
C SER A 498 -12.12 -21.38 -5.91
N SER A 499 -12.77 -22.44 -5.42
CA SER A 499 -12.77 -22.76 -3.99
C SER A 499 -11.35 -22.96 -3.44
N SER A 500 -10.40 -23.40 -4.27
CA SER A 500 -8.99 -23.59 -3.90
C SER A 500 -8.36 -22.30 -3.37
N VAL A 501 -8.72 -21.15 -3.96
CA VAL A 501 -8.22 -19.83 -3.53
C VAL A 501 -8.65 -19.57 -2.08
N SER A 502 -9.93 -19.78 -1.78
CA SER A 502 -10.46 -19.58 -0.43
C SER A 502 -9.87 -20.58 0.57
N ILE A 503 -9.64 -21.83 0.17
CA ILE A 503 -9.05 -22.88 1.01
C ILE A 503 -7.59 -22.54 1.35
N ALA A 504 -6.78 -22.17 0.35
CA ALA A 504 -5.37 -21.81 0.56
C ALA A 504 -5.23 -20.61 1.51
N VAL A 505 -6.07 -19.59 1.33
CA VAL A 505 -6.07 -18.43 2.23
C VAL A 505 -6.53 -18.83 3.64
N ARG A 506 -7.58 -19.65 3.78
CA ARG A 506 -8.03 -20.12 5.11
C ARG A 506 -6.95 -20.93 5.82
N GLU A 507 -6.15 -21.71 5.09
CA GLU A 507 -5.02 -22.44 5.65
C GLU A 507 -3.99 -21.49 6.28
N VAL A 508 -3.60 -20.45 5.53
CA VAL A 508 -2.68 -19.42 6.02
C VAL A 508 -3.23 -18.71 7.26
N LEU A 509 -4.54 -18.45 7.30
CA LEU A 509 -5.16 -17.75 8.43
C LEU A 509 -5.22 -18.56 9.73
N LYS A 510 -4.97 -19.89 9.70
CA LYS A 510 -4.93 -20.71 10.92
C LYS A 510 -3.84 -20.27 11.89
N ASP A 511 -2.76 -19.69 11.37
CA ASP A 511 -1.62 -19.19 12.16
C ASP A 511 -1.89 -17.81 12.78
N TYR A 512 -3.05 -17.21 12.52
CA TYR A 512 -3.41 -15.86 12.94
C TYR A 512 -4.61 -15.86 13.91
N SER A 513 -4.92 -14.68 14.44
CA SER A 513 -6.09 -14.49 15.31
C SER A 513 -7.39 -14.94 14.62
N LYS A 514 -8.26 -15.61 15.38
CA LYS A 514 -9.60 -16.06 14.94
C LYS A 514 -10.53 -14.92 14.52
N ASN A 515 -10.16 -13.68 14.83
CA ASN A 515 -10.88 -12.49 14.39
C ASN A 515 -10.69 -12.18 12.90
N TYR A 516 -9.64 -12.74 12.27
CA TYR A 516 -9.52 -12.70 10.82
C TYR A 516 -10.52 -13.64 10.17
N ARG A 517 -11.08 -13.19 9.05
CA ARG A 517 -12.09 -13.94 8.31
C ARG A 517 -11.98 -13.66 6.83
N VAL A 518 -12.37 -14.67 6.06
CA VAL A 518 -12.36 -14.62 4.60
C VAL A 518 -13.73 -15.00 4.08
N VAL A 519 -14.26 -14.15 3.22
CA VAL A 519 -15.58 -14.31 2.60
C VAL A 519 -15.41 -14.07 1.11
N GLU A 520 -16.00 -14.95 0.30
CA GLU A 520 -16.14 -14.71 -1.13
C GLU A 520 -17.46 -13.97 -1.36
N ARG A 521 -17.39 -12.84 -2.06
CA ARG A 521 -18.55 -12.00 -2.35
C ARG A 521 -18.27 -11.17 -3.59
N ASP A 522 -19.28 -11.00 -4.44
CA ASP A 522 -19.23 -10.14 -5.63
C ASP A 522 -18.10 -10.53 -6.61
N GLY A 523 -17.75 -11.82 -6.68
CA GLY A 523 -16.68 -12.35 -7.54
C GLY A 523 -15.26 -12.07 -7.04
N ALA A 524 -15.11 -11.63 -5.79
CA ALA A 524 -13.81 -11.37 -5.17
C ALA A 524 -13.72 -12.03 -3.79
N LEU A 525 -12.49 -12.22 -3.32
CA LEU A 525 -12.18 -12.69 -1.99
C LEU A 525 -11.92 -11.49 -1.07
N HIS A 526 -12.60 -11.45 0.07
CA HIS A 526 -12.52 -10.35 1.04
C HIS A 526 -11.84 -10.84 2.31
N LEU A 527 -10.69 -10.25 2.66
CA LEU A 527 -10.07 -10.40 3.97
C LEU A 527 -10.66 -9.37 4.91
N GLY A 528 -11.19 -9.82 6.05
CA GLY A 528 -11.65 -8.94 7.11
C GLY A 528 -10.98 -9.22 8.44
N TRP A 529 -10.79 -8.17 9.22
CA TRP A 529 -10.73 -8.23 10.68
C TRP A 529 -12.18 -8.08 11.18
N LYS A 530 -12.61 -8.65 12.32
CA LYS A 530 -14.01 -8.58 12.82
C LYS A 530 -14.79 -7.38 12.26
N ASN A 531 -15.91 -7.55 11.60
CA ASN A 531 -16.77 -6.53 10.96
C ASN A 531 -16.15 -5.58 9.92
N ARG A 532 -14.84 -5.33 9.88
CA ARG A 532 -14.18 -4.47 8.90
C ARG A 532 -13.51 -5.28 7.79
N VAL A 533 -13.91 -5.05 6.54
CA VAL A 533 -13.15 -5.55 5.39
C VAL A 533 -11.86 -4.74 5.27
N MET A 534 -10.74 -5.45 5.14
CA MET A 534 -9.39 -4.87 5.11
C MET A 534 -8.84 -4.85 3.70
N SER A 535 -8.96 -5.96 2.96
CA SER A 535 -8.42 -6.08 1.61
C SER A 535 -9.30 -6.97 0.74
N THR A 536 -9.24 -6.72 -0.57
CA THR A 536 -9.94 -7.52 -1.58
C THR A 536 -8.95 -8.09 -2.59
N SER A 537 -9.21 -9.31 -3.06
CA SER A 537 -8.44 -10.00 -4.10
C SER A 537 -9.40 -10.46 -5.20
N SER A 538 -9.09 -10.14 -6.45
CA SER A 538 -9.96 -10.40 -7.61
C SER A 538 -9.15 -10.78 -8.85
N ALA A 539 -9.74 -11.57 -9.73
CA ALA A 539 -9.12 -12.07 -10.96
C ALA A 539 -9.88 -11.63 -12.21
N TRP A 540 -9.17 -11.44 -13.32
CA TRP A 540 -9.67 -10.76 -14.51
C TRP A 540 -9.06 -11.31 -15.82
N ARG A 541 -9.78 -11.15 -16.94
CA ARG A 541 -9.33 -11.50 -18.30
C ARG A 541 -9.57 -10.39 -19.32
#